data_AF-B3EJN7-F1
#
_entry.id   AF-B3EJN7-F1
#
_cell.length_a   1.000
_cell.length_b   1.000
_cell.length_c   1.000
_cell.angle_alpha   90.00
_cell.angle_beta   90.00
_cell.angle_gamma   90.00
#
_symmetry.space_group_name_H-M   'P 1'
#
loop_
_entity.id
_entity.type
_entity.pdbx_description
1 polymer ?
#
loop_
_entity_poly.entity_id
_entity_poly.type
_entity_poly.pdbx_seq_one_letter_code
_entity_poly.pdbx_strand_id
1 'polypeptide(L)'
;MDTEALFSWLMGLGEEYGVNPVIFGAIYIGAIPFFSISLAWLVRNIREKKAVVLPTLLTGFFFISAYLYLIIAGKNVPYWVYVFIAILIAFGSWSTIRKIRKQTSQTGENR
;
A
#
# COMPACT_ATOMS: atom_id res chain seq x y z
N MET A 1 -0.85 -26.88 -1.13
CA MET A 1 -1.09 -25.94 -0.02
C MET A 1 -2.44 -26.31 0.54
N ASP A 2 -2.46 -26.86 1.74
CA ASP A 2 -3.69 -27.33 2.38
C ASP A 2 -4.51 -26.10 2.78
N THR A 3 -5.65 -25.92 2.13
CA THR A 3 -6.55 -24.77 2.35
C THR A 3 -6.98 -24.66 3.81
N GLU A 4 -7.02 -25.78 4.52
CA GLU A 4 -7.35 -25.85 5.94
C GLU A 4 -6.29 -25.20 6.83
N ALA A 5 -5.00 -25.36 6.51
CA ALA A 5 -3.92 -24.71 7.24
C ALA A 5 -4.00 -23.18 7.11
N LEU A 6 -4.36 -22.69 5.92
CA LEU A 6 -4.52 -21.27 5.63
C LEU A 6 -5.73 -20.69 6.39
N PHE A 7 -6.83 -21.43 6.45
CA PHE A 7 -8.04 -21.03 7.15
C PHE A 7 -7.86 -21.02 8.67
N SER A 8 -7.18 -22.04 9.22
CA SER A 8 -6.85 -22.11 10.65
C SER A 8 -5.92 -20.97 11.08
N TRP A 9 -4.89 -20.67 10.27
CA TRP A 9 -4.01 -19.52 10.49
C TRP A 9 -4.77 -18.19 10.43
N LEU A 10 -5.70 -18.03 9.47
CA LEU A 10 -6.53 -16.83 9.33
C LEU A 10 -7.46 -16.63 10.54
N MET A 11 -8.06 -17.71 11.05
CA MET A 11 -8.88 -17.67 12.27
C MET A 11 -8.06 -17.30 13.50
N GLY A 12 -6.86 -17.87 13.66
CA GLY A 12 -5.95 -17.54 14.76
C GLY A 12 -5.57 -16.06 14.79
N LEU A 13 -5.32 -15.45 13.62
CA LEU A 13 -5.07 -14.01 13.51
C LEU A 13 -6.28 -13.16 13.93
N GLY A 14 -7.49 -13.62 13.66
CA GLY A 14 -8.70 -12.92 14.08
C GLY A 14 -8.91 -12.94 15.59
N GLU A 15 -8.59 -14.05 16.26
CA GLU A 15 -8.61 -14.12 17.72
C GLU A 15 -7.48 -13.30 18.35
N GLU A 16 -6.27 -13.37 17.81
CA GLU A 16 -5.08 -12.69 18.36
C GLU A 16 -5.18 -11.17 18.24
N TYR A 17 -5.58 -10.67 17.07
CA TYR A 17 -5.68 -9.24 16.81
C TYR A 17 -7.11 -8.71 16.96
N GLY A 18 -8.13 -9.53 17.21
CA GLY A 18 -9.53 -9.10 17.34
C GLY A 18 -10.16 -8.63 16.02
N VAL A 19 -9.61 -9.04 14.88
CA VAL A 19 -10.10 -8.67 13.55
C VAL A 19 -11.03 -9.73 12.98
N ASN A 20 -11.97 -9.35 12.11
CA ASN A 20 -12.81 -10.34 11.45
C ASN A 20 -11.97 -11.11 10.39
N PRO A 21 -11.74 -12.44 10.55
CA PRO A 21 -10.92 -13.23 9.63
C PRO A 21 -11.43 -13.17 8.19
N VAL A 22 -12.76 -13.15 8.02
CA VAL A 22 -13.40 -13.15 6.70
C VAL A 22 -13.13 -11.84 5.97
N ILE A 23 -13.21 -10.71 6.67
CA ILE A 23 -12.92 -9.39 6.08
C ILE A 23 -11.42 -9.28 5.76
N PHE A 24 -10.56 -9.71 6.67
CA PHE A 24 -9.11 -9.71 6.45
C PHE A 24 -8.73 -10.58 5.24
N GLY A 25 -9.27 -11.81 5.16
CA GLY A 25 -9.06 -12.71 4.02
C GLY A 25 -9.62 -12.15 2.70
N ALA A 26 -10.81 -11.54 2.74
CA ALA A 26 -11.41 -10.91 1.56
C ALA A 26 -10.58 -9.73 1.05
N ILE A 27 -10.04 -8.88 1.94
CA ILE A 27 -9.13 -7.79 1.57
C ILE A 27 -7.82 -8.37 1.03
N TYR A 28 -7.26 -9.37 1.70
CA TYR A 28 -5.99 -9.97 1.30
C TYR A 28 -6.08 -10.58 -0.11
N ILE A 29 -7.06 -11.43 -0.36
CA ILE A 29 -7.25 -12.08 -1.67
C ILE A 29 -7.75 -11.07 -2.69
N GLY A 30 -8.69 -10.20 -2.30
CA GLY A 30 -9.28 -9.19 -3.16
C GLY A 30 -8.26 -8.16 -3.64
N ALA A 31 -7.26 -7.81 -2.84
CA ALA A 31 -6.23 -6.84 -3.21
C ALA A 31 -5.21 -7.37 -4.23
N ILE A 32 -4.96 -8.68 -4.30
CA ILE A 32 -3.98 -9.30 -5.21
C ILE A 32 -4.20 -8.94 -6.69
N PRO A 33 -5.41 -9.07 -7.28
CA PRO A 33 -5.63 -8.70 -8.67
C PRO A 33 -5.39 -7.19 -8.90
N PHE A 34 -5.86 -6.33 -8.00
CA PHE A 34 -5.65 -4.88 -8.12
C PHE A 34 -4.18 -4.48 -7.95
N PHE A 35 -3.49 -5.10 -7.00
CA PHE A 35 -2.05 -4.95 -6.80
C PHE A 35 -1.30 -5.32 -8.08
N SER A 36 -1.58 -6.50 -8.64
CA SER A 36 -0.90 -6.99 -9.84
C SER A 36 -1.12 -6.06 -11.04
N ILE A 37 -2.34 -5.58 -11.25
CA ILE A 37 -2.66 -4.61 -12.32
C ILE A 37 -1.91 -3.29 -12.10
N SER A 38 -1.94 -2.76 -10.87
CA SER A 38 -1.25 -1.50 -10.54
C SER A 38 0.27 -1.60 -10.67
N LEU A 39 0.84 -2.76 -10.32
CA LEU A 39 2.26 -3.05 -10.45
C LEU A 39 2.65 -3.20 -11.92
N ALA A 40 1.85 -3.93 -12.72
CA ALA A 40 2.07 -4.03 -14.16
C ALA A 40 2.01 -2.64 -14.83
N TRP A 41 1.07 -1.80 -14.40
CA TRP A 41 0.98 -0.42 -14.87
C TRP A 41 2.17 0.45 -14.44
N LEU A 42 2.65 0.28 -13.21
CA LEU A 42 3.85 0.93 -12.71
C LEU A 42 5.08 0.57 -13.56
N VAL A 43 5.31 -0.74 -13.78
CA VAL A 43 6.43 -1.24 -14.59
C VAL A 43 6.32 -0.69 -16.02
N ARG A 44 5.13 -0.65 -16.60
CA ARG A 44 4.90 -0.07 -17.93
C ARG A 44 5.24 1.42 -17.97
N ASN A 45 4.78 2.21 -17.00
CA ASN A 45 5.07 3.65 -16.95
C ASN A 45 6.56 3.93 -16.73
N ILE A 46 7.28 3.09 -15.98
CA ILE A 46 8.74 3.19 -15.83
C ILE A 46 9.42 2.99 -17.19
N ARG A 47 9.03 1.95 -17.95
CA ARG A 47 9.60 1.67 -19.29
C ARG A 47 9.29 2.78 -20.29
N GLU A 48 8.10 3.36 -20.22
CA GLU A 48 7.67 4.46 -21.09
C GLU A 48 8.13 5.85 -20.59
N LYS A 49 8.92 5.94 -19.51
CA LYS A 49 9.36 7.21 -18.85
C LYS A 49 8.20 8.17 -18.52
N LYS A 50 7.02 7.61 -18.23
CA LYS A 50 5.80 8.35 -17.86
C LYS A 50 5.71 8.56 -16.35
N ALA A 51 4.68 9.28 -15.91
CA ALA A 51 4.43 9.52 -14.50
C ALA A 51 4.16 8.20 -13.74
N VAL A 52 5.03 7.88 -12.78
CA VAL A 52 4.93 6.66 -11.95
C VAL A 52 4.23 6.88 -10.62
N VAL A 53 3.94 8.13 -10.25
CA VAL A 53 3.41 8.50 -8.93
C VAL A 53 2.10 7.79 -8.62
N LEU A 54 1.12 7.87 -9.52
CA LEU A 54 -0.20 7.29 -9.32
C LEU A 54 -0.17 5.74 -9.28
N PRO A 55 0.49 5.03 -10.22
CA PRO A 55 0.68 3.58 -10.11
C PRO A 55 1.42 3.17 -8.83
N THR A 56 2.42 3.94 -8.38
CA THR A 56 3.16 3.66 -7.14
C THR A 56 2.26 3.76 -5.92
N LEU A 57 1.42 4.81 -5.84
CA LEU A 57 0.47 4.97 -4.74
C LEU A 57 -0.55 3.85 -4.69
N LEU A 58 -1.11 3.45 -5.84
CA LEU A 58 -2.05 2.32 -5.94
C LEU A 58 -1.38 1.00 -5.55
N THR A 59 -0.18 0.73 -6.07
CA THR A 59 0.58 -0.48 -5.75
C THR A 59 0.86 -0.56 -4.26
N GLY A 60 1.34 0.54 -3.66
CA GLY A 60 1.57 0.63 -2.23
C GLY A 60 0.30 0.44 -1.43
N PHE A 61 -0.79 1.11 -1.81
CA PHE A 61 -2.09 1.03 -1.12
C PHE A 61 -2.64 -0.39 -1.08
N PHE A 62 -2.69 -1.09 -2.22
CA PHE A 62 -3.16 -2.47 -2.26
C PHE A 62 -2.24 -3.42 -1.51
N PHE A 63 -0.91 -3.17 -1.56
CA PHE A 63 0.07 -3.94 -0.81
C PHE A 63 -0.12 -3.84 0.71
N ILE A 64 -0.42 -2.64 1.24
CA ILE A 64 -0.63 -2.43 2.68
C ILE A 64 -2.09 -2.57 3.13
N SER A 65 -3.03 -2.84 2.21
CA SER A 65 -4.47 -2.80 2.49
C SER A 65 -4.90 -3.74 3.65
N ALA A 66 -4.36 -4.95 3.68
CA ALA A 66 -4.61 -5.90 4.77
C ALA A 66 -4.06 -5.39 6.13
N TYR A 67 -2.93 -4.70 6.11
CA TYR A 67 -2.34 -4.09 7.30
C TYR A 67 -3.10 -2.84 7.77
N LEU A 68 -3.66 -2.05 6.84
CA LEU A 68 -4.55 -0.95 7.18
C LEU A 68 -5.78 -1.45 7.94
N TYR A 69 -6.35 -2.59 7.53
CA TYR A 69 -7.45 -3.22 8.25
C TYR A 69 -7.04 -3.64 9.67
N LEU A 70 -5.85 -4.25 9.84
CA LEU A 70 -5.32 -4.59 11.16
C LEU A 70 -5.16 -3.35 12.04
N ILE A 71 -4.70 -2.22 11.51
CA ILE A 71 -4.53 -0.99 12.31
C ILE A 71 -5.87 -0.40 12.77
N ILE A 72 -6.91 -0.50 11.94
CA ILE A 72 -8.21 0.10 12.23
C ILE A 72 -9.04 -0.81 13.14
N ALA A 73 -9.09 -2.11 12.84
CA ALA A 73 -9.93 -3.08 13.52
C ALA A 73 -9.19 -3.87 14.61
N GLY A 74 -7.86 -3.94 14.52
CA GLY A 74 -7.06 -4.82 15.36
C GLY A 74 -6.58 -4.17 16.66
N LYS A 75 -6.40 -5.00 17.68
CA LYS A 75 -5.76 -4.69 18.96
C LYS A 75 -4.35 -5.27 18.95
N ASN A 76 -3.39 -4.59 19.58
CA ASN A 76 -1.98 -5.03 19.68
C ASN A 76 -1.22 -5.20 18.34
N VAL A 77 -1.48 -4.34 17.35
CA VAL A 77 -0.72 -4.36 16.10
C VAL A 77 0.77 -4.05 16.37
N PRO A 78 1.73 -4.80 15.78
CA PRO A 78 3.15 -4.57 16.00
C PRO A 78 3.59 -3.16 15.59
N TYR A 79 4.41 -2.52 16.43
CA TYR A 79 4.84 -1.12 16.24
C TYR A 79 5.52 -0.87 14.88
N TRP A 80 6.20 -1.87 14.34
CA TRP A 80 6.89 -1.78 13.05
C TRP A 80 5.95 -1.49 11.86
N VAL A 81 4.68 -1.92 11.93
CA VAL A 81 3.68 -1.64 10.88
C VAL A 81 3.41 -0.12 10.80
N TYR A 82 3.30 0.55 11.95
CA TYR A 82 3.11 2.00 12.00
C TYR A 82 4.32 2.75 11.44
N VAL A 83 5.53 2.30 11.78
CA VAL A 83 6.78 2.85 11.23
C VAL A 83 6.83 2.70 9.71
N PHE A 84 6.47 1.53 9.18
CA PHE A 84 6.44 1.28 7.75
C PHE A 84 5.48 2.22 7.01
N ILE A 85 4.27 2.40 7.53
CA ILE A 85 3.28 3.32 6.93
C ILE A 85 3.73 4.78 7.05
N ALA A 86 4.29 5.19 8.19
CA ALA A 86 4.81 6.54 8.37
C ALA A 86 5.91 6.86 7.33
N ILE A 87 6.80 5.91 7.06
CA ILE A 87 7.82 6.01 6.01
C ILE A 87 7.16 6.14 4.63
N LEU A 88 6.16 5.33 4.30
CA LEU A 88 5.44 5.42 3.03
C LEU A 88 4.79 6.78 2.81
N ILE A 89 4.11 7.33 3.83
CA ILE A 89 3.48 8.65 3.77
C ILE A 89 4.55 9.74 3.62
N ALA A 90 5.62 9.68 4.41
CA ALA A 90 6.72 10.64 4.35
C ALA A 90 7.39 10.65 2.96
N PHE A 91 7.68 9.47 2.39
CA PHE A 91 8.24 9.36 1.05
C PHE A 91 7.27 9.86 -0.02
N GLY A 92 5.98 9.52 0.06
CA GLY A 92 4.96 9.99 -0.88
C GLY A 92 4.81 11.51 -0.88
N SER A 93 4.71 12.11 0.31
CA SER A 93 4.61 13.55 0.48
C SER A 93 5.89 14.27 0.03
N TRP A 94 7.07 13.76 0.42
CA TRP A 94 8.34 14.35 0.00
C TRP A 94 8.54 14.31 -1.52
N SER A 95 8.21 13.19 -2.16
CA SER A 95 8.26 13.03 -3.62
C SER A 95 7.36 14.02 -4.34
N THR A 96 6.13 14.20 -3.83
CA THR A 96 5.15 15.15 -4.40
C THR A 96 5.62 16.60 -4.26
N ILE A 97 6.05 16.99 -3.06
CA ILE A 97 6.55 18.35 -2.79
C ILE A 97 7.77 18.67 -3.66
N ARG A 98 8.70 17.72 -3.80
CA ARG A 98 9.93 17.92 -4.61
C ARG A 98 9.60 18.09 -6.09
N LYS A 99 8.59 17.38 -6.60
CA LYS A 99 8.14 17.50 -8.00
C LYS A 99 7.45 18.84 -8.27
N ILE A 100 6.60 19.32 -7.35
CA ILE A 100 5.94 20.63 -7.43
C ILE A 100 6.97 21.76 -7.38
N ARG A 101 7.92 21.69 -6.43
CA ARG A 101 8.97 22.72 -6.27
C ARG A 101 9.88 22.83 -7.49
N LYS A 102 10.15 21.71 -8.16
CA LYS A 102 10.95 21.68 -9.40
C LYS A 102 10.21 22.31 -10.58
N GLN A 103 8.87 22.19 -10.63
CA GLN A 103 8.05 22.81 -11.67
C GLN A 103 7.90 24.32 -11.48
N THR A 104 7.76 24.81 -10.25
CA THR A 104 7.70 26.27 -9.99
C THR A 104 9.01 27.00 -10.22
N SER A 105 10.15 26.30 -10.11
CA SER A 105 11.48 26.87 -10.40
C SER A 105 11.69 27.17 -11.88
N GLN A 106 11.07 26.42 -12.80
CA GLN A 106 11.22 26.60 -14.25
C GLN A 106 10.33 27.73 -14.81
N THR A 107 9.26 28.11 -14.11
CA THR A 107 8.37 29.21 -14.52
C THR A 107 8.92 30.60 -14.16
N GLY A 108 9.93 30.67 -13.29
CA GLY A 108 10.56 31.93 -12.87
C GLY A 108 11.73 32.41 -13.73
N GLU A 109 12.26 31.58 -14.63
CA GLU A 109 13.45 31.90 -15.46
C GLU A 109 13.09 32.38 -16.87
N ASN A 110 11.81 32.31 -17.26
CA ASN A 110 11.29 32.77 -18.55
C ASN A 110 10.48 34.07 -18.46
N ARG A 111 10.77 34.93 -17.48
CA ARG A 111 10.21 36.29 -17.39
C ARG A 111 11.32 37.32 -17.25
#